data_AF-A0AAU9F015-F1
#
_entry.id   AF-A0AAU9F015-F1
#
_cell.length_a   1.000
_cell.length_b   1.000
_cell.length_c   1.000
_cell.angle_alpha   90.00
_cell.angle_beta   90.00
_cell.angle_gamma   90.00
#
_symmetry.space_group_name_H-M   'P 1'
#
loop_
_entity.id
_entity.type
_entity.pdbx_description
1 polymer ?
#
loop_
_entity_poly.entity_id
_entity_poly.type
_entity_poly.pdbx_seq_one_letter_code
_entity_poly.pdbx_strand_id
1 'polypeptide(L)'
;MAPQANIEPTIVSKTQHYLKVKKPLLERQRRARMNKCLDTLKTLVAEFQGDDAILRLDKAEMLEAALVFMRKQVVQQQAPVSPLPMNSFRNGYMNAVSEISRVMACSSTMSVDIGKTVMTHLGVEFQRMLQSDQHQETQLEFSIRPASPASSGYHSDVEESESAASPKPDSMWRPW
;
A
#
# COMPACT_ATOMS: atom_id res chain seq x y z
N MET A 1 37.40 -49.89 -47.59
CA MET A 1 37.32 -49.73 -46.11
C MET A 1 36.63 -48.42 -45.81
N ALA A 2 35.64 -48.40 -44.92
CA ALA A 2 34.99 -47.16 -44.48
C ALA A 2 35.76 -46.57 -43.28
N PRO A 3 35.89 -45.24 -43.15
CA PRO A 3 36.53 -44.63 -41.99
C PRO A 3 35.59 -44.72 -40.77
N GLN A 4 36.09 -45.31 -39.69
CA GLN A 4 35.44 -45.27 -38.37
C GLN A 4 35.47 -43.82 -37.87
N ALA A 5 34.33 -43.16 -37.79
CA ALA A 5 34.22 -41.83 -37.18
C ALA A 5 34.36 -41.97 -35.65
N ASN A 6 35.57 -41.72 -35.14
CA ASN A 6 35.85 -41.76 -33.71
C ASN A 6 35.01 -40.69 -32.98
N ILE A 7 34.03 -41.12 -32.18
CA ILE A 7 33.19 -40.22 -31.38
C ILE A 7 33.96 -39.84 -30.13
N GLU A 8 34.88 -38.88 -30.27
CA GLU A 8 35.58 -38.26 -29.15
C GLU A 8 34.54 -37.65 -28.17
N PRO A 9 34.52 -38.07 -26.89
CA PRO A 9 33.62 -37.50 -25.90
C PRO A 9 34.14 -36.11 -25.52
N THR A 10 33.70 -35.07 -26.24
CA THR A 10 34.09 -33.68 -25.97
C THR A 10 33.80 -33.32 -24.51
N ILE A 11 34.86 -33.24 -23.70
CA ILE A 11 34.79 -32.87 -22.28
C ILE A 11 34.44 -31.38 -22.21
N VAL A 12 33.13 -31.09 -22.16
CA VAL A 12 32.61 -29.73 -22.08
C VAL A 12 33.06 -29.09 -20.77
N SER A 13 33.92 -28.07 -20.86
CA SER A 13 34.43 -27.36 -19.68
C SER A 13 33.29 -26.90 -18.75
N LYS A 14 33.53 -26.90 -17.44
CA LYS A 14 32.55 -26.50 -16.40
C LYS A 14 31.84 -25.18 -16.74
N THR A 15 32.59 -24.20 -17.27
CA THR A 15 32.08 -22.91 -17.75
C THR A 15 31.16 -23.06 -18.97
N GLN A 16 31.55 -23.85 -19.97
CA GLN A 16 30.72 -24.10 -21.15
C GLN A 16 29.43 -24.85 -20.81
N HIS A 17 29.49 -25.84 -19.92
CA HIS A 17 28.30 -26.54 -19.42
C HIS A 17 27.37 -25.58 -18.64
N TYR A 18 27.93 -24.68 -17.83
CA TYR A 18 27.13 -23.65 -17.16
C TYR A 18 26.44 -22.71 -18.17
N LEU A 19 27.17 -22.18 -19.15
CA LEU A 19 26.63 -21.25 -20.15
C LEU A 19 25.60 -21.91 -21.10
N LYS A 20 25.84 -23.14 -21.56
CA LYS A 20 25.00 -23.83 -22.56
C LYS A 20 23.83 -24.63 -21.96
N VAL A 21 23.94 -25.09 -20.71
CA VAL A 21 22.95 -25.98 -20.08
C VAL A 21 22.32 -25.35 -18.85
N LYS A 22 23.11 -24.99 -17.83
CA LYS A 22 22.56 -24.51 -16.55
C LYS A 22 21.89 -23.13 -16.66
N LYS A 23 22.52 -22.14 -17.32
CA LYS A 23 21.92 -20.81 -17.49
C LYS A 23 20.58 -20.85 -18.26
N PRO A 24 20.45 -21.52 -19.42
CA PRO A 24 19.16 -21.63 -20.12
C PRO A 24 18.09 -22.37 -19.31
N LEU A 25 18.47 -23.39 -18.53
CA LEU A 25 17.55 -24.12 -17.66
C LEU A 25 17.00 -23.22 -16.54
N LEU A 26 17.87 -22.53 -15.82
CA LEU A 26 17.50 -21.61 -14.75
C LEU A 26 16.63 -20.46 -15.26
N GLU A 27 16.94 -19.91 -16.44
CA GLU A 27 16.13 -18.84 -17.03
C GLU A 27 14.76 -19.34 -17.51
N ARG A 28 14.67 -20.56 -18.04
CA ARG A 28 13.36 -21.19 -18.34
C ARG A 28 12.53 -21.36 -17.06
N GLN A 29 13.16 -21.80 -15.96
CA GLN A 29 12.50 -21.91 -14.65
C GLN A 29 12.05 -20.54 -14.11
N ARG A 30 12.88 -19.50 -14.25
CA ARG A 30 12.51 -18.12 -13.89
C ARG A 30 11.31 -17.64 -14.70
N ARG A 31 11.33 -17.77 -16.03
CA ARG A 31 10.22 -17.39 -16.92
C ARG A 31 8.93 -18.16 -16.61
N ALA A 32 9.01 -19.45 -16.30
CA ALA A 32 7.87 -20.25 -15.87
C ALA A 32 7.24 -19.75 -14.56
N ARG A 33 8.06 -19.44 -13.54
CA ARG A 33 7.57 -18.82 -12.29
C ARG A 33 6.91 -17.47 -12.54
N MET A 34 7.56 -16.61 -13.34
CA MET A 34 7.05 -15.28 -13.69
C MET A 34 5.68 -15.35 -14.38
N ASN A 35 5.53 -16.22 -15.40
CA ASN A 35 4.24 -16.42 -16.06
C ASN A 35 3.18 -16.90 -15.06
N LYS A 36 3.46 -17.92 -14.24
CA LYS A 36 2.52 -18.40 -13.22
C LYS A 36 2.03 -17.29 -12.28
N CYS A 37 2.93 -16.39 -11.85
CA CYS A 37 2.55 -15.24 -11.02
C CYS A 37 1.64 -14.25 -11.77
N LEU A 38 1.90 -13.98 -13.06
CA LEU A 38 1.06 -13.12 -13.90
C LEU A 38 -0.33 -13.75 -14.14
N ASP A 39 -0.40 -15.07 -14.34
CA ASP A 39 -1.64 -15.80 -14.53
C ASP A 39 -2.49 -15.80 -13.25
N THR A 40 -1.86 -16.00 -12.07
CA THR A 40 -2.56 -15.88 -10.77
C THR A 40 -3.02 -14.44 -10.52
N LEU A 41 -2.21 -13.44 -10.87
CA LEU A 41 -2.58 -12.02 -10.74
C LEU A 41 -3.81 -11.68 -11.60
N LYS A 42 -3.88 -12.18 -12.85
CA LYS A 42 -5.05 -12.05 -13.71
C LYS A 42 -6.33 -12.55 -13.05
N THR A 43 -6.30 -13.78 -12.55
CA THR A 43 -7.46 -14.42 -11.90
C THR A 43 -7.93 -13.60 -10.71
N LEU A 44 -7.04 -13.21 -9.79
CA LEU A 44 -7.40 -12.40 -8.63
C LEU A 44 -7.98 -11.04 -9.03
N VAL A 45 -7.36 -10.33 -9.97
CA VAL A 45 -7.81 -8.99 -10.40
C VAL A 45 -9.13 -9.04 -11.16
N ALA A 46 -9.42 -10.13 -11.88
CA ALA A 46 -10.73 -10.40 -12.47
C ALA A 46 -11.80 -10.69 -11.39
N GLU A 47 -11.52 -11.61 -10.46
CA GLU A 47 -12.41 -11.99 -9.36
C GLU A 47 -12.79 -10.78 -8.47
N PHE A 48 -11.81 -9.96 -8.07
CA PHE A 48 -12.04 -8.80 -7.21
C PHE A 48 -12.73 -7.61 -7.91
N GLN A 49 -12.73 -7.56 -9.25
CA GLN A 49 -13.44 -6.51 -10.00
C GLN A 49 -14.74 -6.99 -10.64
N GLY A 50 -14.97 -8.31 -10.70
CA GLY A 50 -16.13 -8.89 -11.38
C GLY A 50 -16.06 -8.77 -12.91
N ASP A 51 -14.84 -8.73 -13.49
CA ASP A 51 -14.63 -8.53 -14.93
C ASP A 51 -13.69 -9.60 -15.54
N ASP A 52 -14.29 -10.57 -16.21
CA ASP A 52 -13.58 -11.65 -16.91
C ASP A 52 -12.80 -11.17 -18.15
N ALA A 53 -13.03 -9.95 -18.66
CA ALA A 53 -12.25 -9.41 -19.77
C ALA A 53 -10.76 -9.27 -19.41
N ILE A 54 -10.46 -9.08 -18.11
CA ILE A 54 -9.11 -8.94 -17.55
C ILE A 54 -8.25 -10.19 -17.83
N LEU A 55 -8.86 -11.37 -17.90
CA LEU A 55 -8.15 -12.61 -18.22
C LEU A 55 -7.54 -12.58 -19.64
N ARG A 56 -8.18 -11.86 -20.57
CA ARG A 56 -7.80 -11.77 -21.99
C ARG A 56 -6.80 -10.65 -22.32
N LEU A 57 -6.55 -9.73 -21.40
CA LEU A 57 -5.57 -8.64 -21.57
C LEU A 57 -4.17 -9.16 -21.87
N ASP A 58 -3.32 -8.34 -22.48
CA ASP A 58 -1.91 -8.66 -22.65
C ASP A 58 -1.13 -8.58 -21.32
N LYS A 59 0.22 -8.60 -21.38
CA LYS A 59 1.06 -8.51 -20.18
C LYS A 59 1.23 -7.10 -19.63
N ALA A 60 1.16 -6.07 -20.47
CA ALA A 60 1.28 -4.67 -20.06
C ALA A 60 -0.07 -4.16 -19.55
N GLU A 61 -1.13 -4.34 -20.34
CA GLU A 61 -2.51 -3.94 -20.01
C GLU A 61 -2.96 -4.52 -18.66
N MET A 62 -2.65 -5.79 -18.40
CA MET A 62 -2.98 -6.44 -17.13
C MET A 62 -2.24 -5.83 -15.94
N LEU A 63 -0.96 -5.48 -16.10
CA LEU A 63 -0.18 -4.85 -15.04
C LEU A 63 -0.69 -3.43 -14.75
N GLU A 64 -1.13 -2.70 -15.78
CA GLU A 64 -1.80 -1.41 -15.61
C GLU A 64 -3.15 -1.55 -14.90
N ALA A 65 -3.99 -2.51 -15.30
CA ALA A 65 -5.25 -2.81 -14.64
C ALA A 65 -5.04 -3.19 -13.15
N ALA A 66 -4.03 -4.02 -12.85
CA ALA A 66 -3.66 -4.37 -11.49
C ALA A 66 -3.16 -3.16 -10.67
N LEU A 67 -2.40 -2.24 -11.28
CA LEU A 67 -1.95 -1.00 -10.63
C LEU A 67 -3.12 -0.05 -10.33
N VAL A 68 -4.07 0.09 -11.26
CA VAL A 68 -5.30 0.88 -11.06
C VAL A 68 -6.15 0.27 -9.94
N PHE A 69 -6.35 -1.05 -9.94
CA PHE A 69 -7.03 -1.78 -8.88
C PHE A 69 -6.37 -1.54 -7.51
N MET A 70 -5.05 -1.72 -7.40
CA MET A 70 -4.32 -1.50 -6.14
C MET A 70 -4.39 -0.04 -5.67
N ARG A 71 -4.29 0.94 -6.57
CA ARG A 71 -4.48 2.36 -6.22
C ARG A 71 -5.88 2.62 -5.69
N LYS A 72 -6.93 2.08 -6.33
CA LYS A 72 -8.31 2.19 -5.87
C LYS A 72 -8.49 1.56 -4.49
N GLN A 73 -7.90 0.38 -4.24
CA GLN A 73 -7.94 -0.28 -2.93
C GLN A 73 -7.21 0.51 -1.84
N VAL A 74 -6.02 1.05 -2.13
CA VAL A 74 -5.28 1.89 -1.18
C VAL A 74 -6.05 3.18 -0.88
N VAL A 75 -6.63 3.84 -1.90
CA VAL A 75 -7.48 5.03 -1.70
C VAL A 75 -8.76 4.67 -0.95
N GLN A 76 -9.32 3.47 -1.11
CA GLN A 76 -10.50 3.03 -0.34
C GLN A 76 -10.17 2.71 1.12
N GLN A 77 -8.93 2.30 1.42
CA GLN A 77 -8.44 2.04 2.78
C GLN A 77 -7.85 3.29 3.47
N GLN A 78 -7.36 4.26 2.70
CA GLN A 78 -6.84 5.55 3.18
C GLN A 78 -7.87 6.67 3.14
N ALA A 79 -8.97 6.52 2.40
CA ALA A 79 -10.19 7.24 2.69
C ALA A 79 -10.47 7.02 4.17
N PRO A 80 -10.56 8.09 4.99
CA PRO A 80 -10.83 7.90 6.40
C PRO A 80 -12.12 7.08 6.50
N VAL A 81 -12.04 5.93 7.18
CA VAL A 81 -13.23 5.22 7.65
C VAL A 81 -14.07 6.29 8.33
N SER A 82 -15.18 6.67 7.70
CA SER A 82 -15.83 7.95 8.01
C SER A 82 -16.05 7.99 9.52
N PRO A 83 -15.45 8.95 10.26
CA PRO A 83 -15.54 8.96 11.71
C PRO A 83 -17.03 8.94 12.04
N LEU A 84 -17.44 7.82 12.68
CA LEU A 84 -18.79 7.24 12.65
C LEU A 84 -19.84 8.34 12.44
N PRO A 85 -20.44 8.49 11.23
CA PRO A 85 -20.73 9.81 10.66
C PRO A 85 -21.28 10.75 11.72
N MET A 86 -20.57 11.83 12.04
CA MET A 86 -20.97 12.70 13.16
C MET A 86 -22.42 13.16 13.05
N ASN A 87 -22.97 13.23 11.83
CA ASN A 87 -24.39 13.43 11.55
C ASN A 87 -25.29 12.29 12.10
N SER A 88 -24.93 11.02 11.96
CA SER A 88 -25.62 9.87 12.59
C SER A 88 -25.59 9.93 14.12
N PHE A 89 -24.44 10.29 14.73
CA PHE A 89 -24.36 10.49 16.18
C PHE A 89 -25.23 11.68 16.63
N ARG A 90 -25.11 12.83 15.95
CA ARG A 90 -25.93 14.04 16.20
C ARG A 90 -27.43 13.73 16.09
N ASN A 91 -27.85 13.02 15.05
CA ASN A 91 -29.24 12.63 14.86
C ASN A 91 -29.73 11.65 15.95
N GLY A 92 -28.93 10.64 16.29
CA GLY A 92 -29.23 9.71 17.38
C GLY A 92 -29.35 10.42 18.73
N TYR A 93 -28.43 11.34 19.02
CA TYR A 93 -28.45 12.16 20.24
C TYR A 93 -29.69 13.07 20.29
N MET A 94 -30.00 13.80 19.21
CA MET A 94 -31.19 14.66 19.16
C MET A 94 -32.49 13.86 19.29
N ASN A 95 -32.58 12.66 18.70
CA ASN A 95 -33.72 11.78 18.88
C ASN A 95 -33.87 11.33 20.34
N ALA A 96 -32.77 10.94 21.00
CA ALA A 96 -32.79 10.56 22.42
C ALA A 96 -33.19 11.75 23.32
N VAL A 97 -32.66 12.95 23.06
CA VAL A 97 -33.03 14.19 23.78
C VAL A 97 -34.51 14.55 23.57
N SER A 98 -35.02 14.40 22.34
CA SER A 98 -36.45 14.62 22.04
C SER A 98 -37.35 13.63 22.78
N GLU A 99 -36.93 12.36 22.89
CA GLU A 99 -37.69 11.33 23.60
C GLU A 99 -37.64 11.54 25.13
N ILE A 100 -36.49 11.94 25.68
CA ILE A 100 -36.36 12.37 27.09
C ILE A 100 -37.28 13.56 27.36
N SER A 101 -37.30 14.57 26.49
CA SER A 101 -38.21 15.71 26.59
C SER A 101 -39.68 15.29 26.60
N ARG A 102 -40.07 14.39 25.69
CA ARG A 102 -41.43 13.84 25.59
C ARG A 102 -41.83 13.06 26.85
N VAL A 103 -40.97 12.17 27.35
CA VAL A 103 -41.23 11.36 28.55
C VAL A 103 -41.36 12.25 29.79
N MET A 104 -40.49 13.26 29.96
CA MET A 104 -40.61 14.21 31.07
C MET A 104 -41.89 15.05 30.97
N ALA A 105 -42.29 15.48 29.76
CA ALA A 105 -43.53 16.24 29.55
C ALA A 105 -44.81 15.41 29.78
N CYS A 106 -44.78 14.09 29.53
CA CYS A 106 -45.88 13.18 29.84
C CYS A 106 -45.93 12.76 31.32
N SER A 107 -44.89 13.06 32.12
CA SER A 107 -44.82 12.66 33.53
C SER A 107 -45.51 13.67 34.44
N SER A 108 -46.74 13.35 34.87
CA SER A 108 -47.58 14.18 35.76
C SER A 108 -46.93 14.54 37.12
N THR A 109 -45.85 13.84 37.51
CA THR A 109 -45.16 14.04 38.80
C THR A 109 -43.85 14.82 38.68
N MET A 110 -43.42 15.21 37.47
CA MET A 110 -42.11 15.81 37.25
C MET A 110 -42.15 17.34 37.30
N SER A 111 -41.22 17.97 38.03
CA SER A 111 -41.18 19.43 38.09
C SER A 111 -40.58 20.03 36.81
N VAL A 112 -41.15 21.17 36.40
CA VAL A 112 -40.73 21.90 35.20
C VAL A 112 -39.26 22.34 35.29
N ASP A 113 -38.78 22.68 36.50
CA ASP A 113 -37.42 23.16 36.70
C ASP A 113 -36.38 22.03 36.65
N ILE A 114 -36.74 20.82 37.07
CA ILE A 114 -35.92 19.61 36.84
C ILE A 114 -35.83 19.34 35.33
N GLY A 115 -36.96 19.42 34.60
CA GLY A 115 -36.99 19.28 33.14
C GLY A 115 -36.08 20.29 32.43
N LYS A 116 -36.17 21.58 32.79
CA LYS A 116 -35.26 22.62 32.28
C LYS A 116 -33.79 22.31 32.57
N THR A 117 -33.47 21.87 33.79
CA THR A 117 -32.11 21.55 34.21
C THR A 117 -31.53 20.41 33.38
N VAL A 118 -32.29 19.31 33.20
CA VAL A 118 -31.89 18.16 32.37
C VAL A 118 -31.69 18.56 30.91
N MET A 119 -32.63 19.29 30.30
CA MET A 119 -32.51 19.72 28.90
C MET A 119 -31.35 20.69 28.68
N THR A 120 -31.07 21.59 29.64
CA THR A 120 -29.92 22.50 29.58
C THR A 120 -28.60 21.72 29.66
N HIS A 121 -28.51 20.75 30.57
CA HIS A 121 -27.31 19.91 30.71
C HIS A 121 -27.03 19.09 29.45
N LEU A 122 -28.06 18.49 28.83
CA LEU A 122 -27.94 17.77 27.56
C LEU A 122 -27.44 18.69 26.43
N GLY A 123 -27.97 19.92 26.33
CA GLY A 123 -27.48 20.90 25.35
C GLY A 123 -26.01 21.29 25.54
N VAL A 124 -25.57 21.48 26.78
CA VAL A 124 -24.16 21.82 27.12
C VAL A 124 -23.21 20.65 26.83
N GLU A 125 -23.57 19.42 27.21
CA GLU A 125 -22.76 18.24 26.91
C GLU A 125 -22.66 17.97 25.41
N PHE A 126 -23.75 18.16 24.65
CA PHE A 126 -23.72 18.09 23.20
C PHE A 126 -22.73 19.09 22.59
N GLN A 127 -22.80 20.35 23.02
CA GLN A 127 -21.88 21.39 22.55
C GLN A 127 -20.43 21.14 22.97
N ARG A 128 -20.18 20.45 24.09
CA ARG A 128 -18.83 20.00 24.50
C ARG A 128 -18.31 18.92 23.56
N MET A 129 -19.12 17.88 23.26
CA MET A 129 -18.74 16.79 22.35
C MET A 129 -18.43 17.28 20.93
N LEU A 130 -19.12 18.33 20.47
CA LEU A 130 -18.84 18.98 19.18
C LEU A 130 -17.49 19.73 19.14
N GLN A 131 -16.94 20.12 20.29
CA GLN A 131 -15.64 20.83 20.37
C GLN A 131 -14.45 19.90 20.55
N SER A 132 -14.64 18.72 21.14
CA SER A 132 -13.60 17.69 21.26
C SER A 132 -13.18 17.11 19.90
N ASP A 133 -14.10 17.06 18.93
CA ASP A 133 -13.86 16.47 17.61
C ASP A 133 -12.83 17.28 16.78
N GLN A 134 -12.89 18.61 16.84
CA GLN A 134 -11.96 19.48 16.09
C GLN A 134 -10.50 19.41 16.56
N HIS A 135 -10.21 18.86 17.74
CA HIS A 135 -8.84 18.72 18.24
C HIS A 135 -8.12 17.46 17.70
N GLN A 136 -8.78 16.60 16.92
CA GLN A 136 -8.17 15.39 16.37
C GLN A 136 -7.60 15.56 14.94
N GLU A 137 -7.96 16.63 14.22
CA GLU A 137 -7.44 16.88 12.86
C GLU A 137 -6.04 17.54 12.81
N THR A 138 -5.59 18.19 13.89
CA THR A 138 -4.37 19.04 13.85
C THR A 138 -3.04 18.31 14.15
N GLN A 139 -2.99 16.97 14.14
CA GLN A 139 -1.73 16.21 14.42
C GLN A 139 -1.28 15.24 13.31
N LEU A 140 -1.83 15.32 12.09
CA LEU A 140 -1.35 14.51 10.95
C LEU A 140 -0.71 15.32 9.81
N GLU A 141 -0.78 16.65 9.84
CA GLU A 141 0.11 17.51 9.02
C GLU A 141 1.39 17.85 9.79
N PHE A 142 2.46 17.07 9.60
CA PHE A 142 3.89 17.46 9.60
C PHE A 142 4.83 16.24 9.72
N SER A 143 4.69 15.24 8.84
CA SER A 143 5.74 14.23 8.65
C SER A 143 5.85 13.72 7.20
N ILE A 144 5.94 14.67 6.26
CA ILE A 144 6.39 14.39 4.88
C ILE A 144 7.73 15.10 4.65
N ARG A 145 8.80 14.56 5.25
CA ARG A 145 10.18 14.79 4.80
C ARG A 145 10.98 13.51 4.95
N PRO A 146 11.49 12.90 3.85
CA PRO A 146 12.53 11.90 3.98
C PRO A 146 13.82 12.60 4.40
N ALA A 147 14.18 12.49 5.69
CA ALA A 147 15.47 12.95 6.18
C ALA A 147 16.57 12.01 5.65
N SER A 148 17.21 12.38 4.56
CA SER A 148 18.41 11.70 4.06
C SER A 148 19.56 11.86 5.07
N PRO A 149 20.23 10.77 5.50
CA PRO A 149 21.48 10.87 6.26
C PRO A 149 22.64 11.16 5.30
N ALA A 150 22.64 12.36 4.71
CA ALA A 150 23.77 12.89 3.95
C ALA A 150 24.52 13.92 4.80
N SER A 151 25.19 13.44 5.86
CA SER A 151 26.07 14.29 6.67
C SER A 151 27.35 14.58 5.88
N SER A 152 27.51 15.84 5.47
CA SER A 152 28.73 16.39 4.88
C SER A 152 29.70 16.89 5.97
N GLY A 153 31.01 16.78 5.72
CA GLY A 153 32.11 17.27 6.58
C GLY A 153 32.75 16.14 7.41
N TYR A 154 34.05 15.84 7.29
CA TYR A 154 35.17 16.78 7.46
C TYR A 154 36.43 16.46 6.62
N HIS A 155 37.29 17.47 6.54
CA HIS A 155 38.62 17.54 5.91
C HIS A 155 39.57 18.07 7.02
N SER A 156 40.86 17.74 7.14
CA SER A 156 41.83 17.11 6.22
C SER A 156 42.15 15.64 6.61
N ASP A 157 43.31 14.99 6.41
CA ASP A 157 44.66 15.38 5.91
C ASP A 157 45.50 14.18 5.38
N VAL A 158 46.80 14.42 5.13
CA VAL A 158 47.96 13.52 4.85
C VAL A 158 47.93 12.09 5.45
N GLU A 159 48.49 11.03 4.85
CA GLU A 159 49.73 10.89 4.04
C GLU A 159 49.64 9.87 2.86
N GLU A 160 50.51 10.05 1.86
CA GLU A 160 51.23 9.08 1.01
C GLU A 160 50.63 7.70 0.59
N SER A 161 50.31 7.50 -0.72
CA SER A 161 50.85 6.40 -1.59
C SER A 161 50.06 6.10 -2.89
N GLU A 162 50.75 6.23 -4.02
CA GLU A 162 50.65 5.52 -5.32
C GLU A 162 49.33 4.94 -5.91
N SER A 163 48.95 5.51 -7.06
CA SER A 163 48.79 4.79 -8.35
C SER A 163 47.81 3.60 -8.50
N ALA A 164 46.57 3.87 -8.92
CA ALA A 164 45.89 3.11 -10.00
C ALA A 164 44.62 3.83 -10.52
N ALA A 165 44.42 3.86 -11.84
CA ALA A 165 43.23 4.46 -12.45
C ALA A 165 41.97 3.58 -12.22
N SER A 166 40.89 4.18 -11.70
CA SER A 166 39.61 3.50 -11.50
C SER A 166 38.63 3.79 -12.65
N PRO A 167 38.06 2.78 -13.33
CA PRO A 167 37.06 2.97 -14.35
C PRO A 167 35.70 3.33 -13.73
N LYS A 168 35.04 4.36 -14.28
CA LYS A 168 33.68 4.77 -13.85
C LYS A 168 32.70 3.60 -13.96
N PRO A 169 31.87 3.33 -12.94
CA PRO A 169 30.77 2.39 -13.06
C PRO A 169 29.63 3.04 -13.84
N ASP A 170 29.65 2.88 -15.17
CA ASP A 170 28.46 3.16 -15.98
C ASP A 170 27.35 2.21 -15.55
N SER A 171 26.40 2.74 -14.76
CA SER A 171 25.20 2.05 -14.30
C SER A 171 24.19 1.93 -15.46
N MET A 172 24.62 1.30 -16.54
CA MET A 172 23.74 0.87 -17.62
C MET A 172 22.92 -0.33 -17.11
N TRP A 173 21.73 -0.03 -16.62
CA TRP A 173 20.63 -0.99 -16.56
C TRP A 173 20.50 -1.67 -17.93
N ARG A 174 20.87 -2.95 -18.01
CA ARG A 174 20.72 -3.75 -19.23
C ARG A 174 19.37 -4.47 -19.18
N PRO A 175 18.46 -4.24 -20.14
CA PRO A 175 17.28 -5.09 -20.32
C PRO A 175 17.69 -6.54 -20.58
N TRP A 176 16.80 -7.47 -20.20
CA TRP A 176 16.97 -8.92 -20.33
C TRP A 176 16.41 -9.48 -21.65
#